data_AF-A0A2C1Z1I8-F1
#
_entry.id   AF-A0A2C1Z1I8-F1
#
_cell.length_a   1.000
_cell.length_b   1.000
_cell.length_c   1.000
_cell.angle_alpha   90.00
_cell.angle_beta   90.00
_cell.angle_gamma   90.00
#
_symmetry.space_group_name_H-M   'P 1'
#
loop_
_entity.id
_entity.type
_entity.pdbx_description
1 polymer ?
#
loop_
_entity_poly.entity_id
_entity_poly.type
_entity_poly.pdbx_seq_one_letter_code
_entity_poly.pdbx_strand_id
1 'polypeptide(L)'
;MSVVFRQKMNIDFERLNEDIRLFPQVHPVTPDMKITHKGVSRLVMLDRYTFKDTAKITLTAGDFVVLTIKEDPKFPARGLGTILEIDWEKKKAKVLVEEEFRGVLDDPEEASTGTIIRSLDVIEKPLELFYEQIAKRNATGLAAVEETEEKRLEWTEKFYQELVNLNFIPAGRVLYGAGANTDVTYFNCYVMPFVPDSREGISDHRKQVMEIMSRGGGVGTNGSTLRPRNTLARGVNGKSSGSVSWLDDIAKLTHLVEQGGSRRGAQMIMLADWHPDIIEFIISKMQNPRILRFLIENTNDETIKKHAKDKLKFTPLTPQETAMYQGIVNYKTIPGFGGFDENSIAHAEEKLLTGGNYTVHNSEFLTGANISVCLTKEFMEAVENDGEYELRFPYVEHYNDEEMKIYNEEWHKVGDVREWEKLGYKVRVYKKIKAKELWNLINICATYSAEPGIFFIDNANDMTNAKAYGQQVVATNPCGKVA
;
A
#
# COMPACT_ATOMS: atom_id res chain seq x y z
N MET A 1 25.73 7.36 17.45
CA MET A 1 26.60 8.56 17.52
C MET A 1 25.76 9.80 17.27
N SER A 2 25.30 10.48 18.33
CA SER A 2 24.63 11.77 18.25
C SER A 2 25.68 12.83 17.95
N VAL A 3 25.75 13.28 16.69
CA VAL A 3 26.64 14.38 16.32
C VAL A 3 25.83 15.66 16.40
N VAL A 4 26.15 16.49 17.40
CA VAL A 4 25.78 17.91 17.51
C VAL A 4 26.01 18.58 16.17
N PHE A 5 24.96 18.77 15.38
CA PHE A 5 25.03 19.56 14.16
C PHE A 5 24.54 20.96 14.50
N ARG A 6 25.49 21.81 14.89
CA ARG A 6 25.36 23.25 14.69
C ARG A 6 25.67 23.54 13.22
N GLN A 7 24.81 23.13 12.29
CA GLN A 7 24.63 23.94 11.09
C GLN A 7 23.61 25.01 11.47
N LYS A 8 23.95 26.27 11.22
CA LYS A 8 23.18 27.48 11.59
C LYS A 8 21.78 27.43 11.00
N MET A 9 20.86 26.71 11.64
CA MET A 9 19.47 27.08 11.54
C MET A 9 19.31 28.28 12.45
N ASN A 10 19.14 29.46 11.86
CA ASN A 10 18.79 30.68 12.58
C ASN A 10 17.30 30.60 12.97
N ILE A 11 16.88 29.48 13.59
CA ILE A 11 15.54 29.32 14.11
C ILE A 11 15.46 30.14 15.39
N ASP A 12 14.53 31.08 15.39
CA ASP A 12 14.15 31.83 16.57
C ASP A 12 13.25 30.95 17.45
N PHE A 13 13.85 30.29 18.45
CA PHE A 13 13.12 29.43 19.37
C PHE A 13 12.22 30.22 20.34
N GLU A 14 12.51 31.50 20.60
CA GLU A 14 11.64 32.33 21.44
C GLU A 14 10.33 32.60 20.69
N ARG A 15 10.45 33.02 19.43
CA ARG A 15 9.31 33.20 18.54
C ARG A 15 8.52 31.91 18.33
N LEU A 16 9.19 30.78 18.07
CA LEU A 16 8.52 29.49 17.93
C LEU A 16 7.76 29.12 19.20
N ASN A 17 8.33 29.38 20.38
CA ASN A 17 7.66 29.14 21.66
C ASN A 17 6.47 30.09 21.90
N GLU A 18 6.47 31.30 21.34
CA GLU A 18 5.30 32.17 21.34
C GLU A 18 4.18 31.59 20.46
N ASP A 19 4.51 31.13 19.26
CA ASP A 19 3.56 30.47 18.36
C ASP A 19 2.94 29.22 19.00
N ILE A 20 3.77 28.39 19.63
CA ILE A 20 3.36 27.16 20.34
C ILE A 20 2.28 27.43 21.40
N ARG A 21 2.22 28.62 22.02
CA ARG A 21 1.19 28.93 23.03
C ARG A 21 -0.24 28.87 22.49
N LEU A 22 -0.41 29.01 21.17
CA LEU A 22 -1.71 28.87 20.50
C LEU A 22 -2.11 27.40 20.30
N PHE A 23 -1.20 26.45 20.54
CA PHE A 23 -1.38 25.03 20.30
C PHE A 23 -1.15 24.23 21.59
N PRO A 24 -2.20 24.01 22.42
CA PRO A 24 -2.06 23.34 23.72
C PRO A 24 -1.52 21.91 23.65
N GLN A 25 -1.54 21.29 22.45
CA GLN A 25 -0.99 19.97 22.18
C GLN A 25 0.54 19.95 22.13
N VAL A 26 1.18 21.10 21.91
CA VAL A 26 2.62 21.19 21.66
C VAL A 26 3.34 21.74 22.89
N HIS A 27 4.42 21.08 23.29
CA HIS A 27 5.26 21.56 24.39
C HIS A 27 6.35 22.51 23.88
N PRO A 28 6.68 23.57 24.64
CA PRO A 28 7.71 24.52 24.25
C PRO A 28 9.08 23.84 24.19
N VAL A 29 9.93 24.36 23.30
CA VAL A 29 11.35 24.00 23.20
C VAL A 29 12.06 24.43 24.47
N THR A 30 12.78 23.51 25.11
CA THR A 30 13.61 23.76 26.29
C THR A 30 15.10 23.56 25.99
N PRO A 31 16.02 24.21 26.74
CA PRO A 31 17.47 24.16 26.45
C PRO A 31 18.11 22.76 26.52
N ASP A 32 17.47 21.81 27.18
CA ASP A 32 17.92 20.43 27.33
C ASP A 32 17.60 19.54 26.12
N MET A 33 16.68 19.96 25.24
CA MET A 33 16.30 19.22 24.03
C MET A 33 17.39 19.28 22.95
N LYS A 34 17.75 18.13 22.37
CA LYS A 34 18.92 17.98 21.49
C LYS A 34 18.70 17.04 20.30
N ILE A 35 17.71 16.15 20.32
CA ILE A 35 17.54 15.11 19.31
C ILE A 35 16.74 15.68 18.12
N THR A 36 17.43 15.91 17.00
CA THR A 36 16.80 16.47 15.79
C THR A 36 17.01 15.63 14.52
N HIS A 37 17.79 14.54 14.60
CA HIS A 37 18.24 13.71 13.48
C HIS A 37 18.89 14.52 12.33
N LYS A 38 19.24 13.86 11.21
CA LYS A 38 19.85 14.47 10.02
C LYS A 38 19.34 13.84 8.72
N GLY A 39 19.48 14.56 7.61
CA GLY A 39 19.12 14.06 6.29
C GLY A 39 17.69 13.52 6.23
N VAL A 40 17.54 12.37 5.56
CA VAL A 40 16.24 11.72 5.39
C VAL A 40 15.56 11.40 6.74
N SER A 41 16.29 11.06 7.81
CA SER A 41 15.69 10.80 9.11
C SER A 41 15.09 12.05 9.74
N ARG A 42 15.72 13.22 9.56
CA ARG A 42 15.19 14.52 9.99
C ARG A 42 13.94 14.87 9.20
N LEU A 43 14.02 14.78 7.88
CA LEU A 43 12.87 15.01 7.00
C LEU A 43 11.70 14.10 7.38
N VAL A 44 11.94 12.80 7.57
CA VAL A 44 10.91 11.84 7.98
C VAL A 44 10.32 12.23 9.33
N MET A 45 11.12 12.55 10.34
CA MET A 45 10.60 12.96 11.65
C MET A 45 9.67 14.17 11.52
N LEU A 46 10.16 15.22 10.87
CA LEU A 46 9.44 16.49 10.71
C LEU A 46 8.19 16.34 9.86
N ASP A 47 8.29 15.70 8.69
CA ASP A 47 7.17 15.49 7.78
C ASP A 47 6.11 14.55 8.37
N ARG A 48 6.51 13.53 9.13
CA ARG A 48 5.60 12.42 9.46
C ARG A 48 5.09 12.38 10.88
N TYR A 49 5.81 12.94 11.85
CA TYR A 49 5.51 12.72 13.28
C TYR A 49 5.31 14.00 14.07
N THR A 50 5.73 15.15 13.53
CA THR A 50 5.53 16.43 14.22
C THR A 50 4.10 16.92 14.08
N PHE A 51 3.65 17.59 15.12
CA PHE A 51 2.51 18.50 15.08
C PHE A 51 2.88 19.72 14.23
N LYS A 52 1.98 20.09 13.32
CA LYS A 52 2.19 21.19 12.38
C LYS A 52 1.04 22.18 12.43
N ASP A 53 1.35 23.45 12.20
CA ASP A 53 0.35 24.48 11.93
C ASP A 53 -0.17 24.34 10.49
N THR A 54 -1.10 23.40 10.29
CA THR A 54 -1.69 23.12 8.99
C THR A 54 -2.59 24.25 8.50
N ALA A 55 -3.23 24.96 9.45
CA ALA A 55 -4.07 26.13 9.20
C ALA A 55 -3.28 27.41 8.90
N LYS A 56 -1.95 27.38 9.07
CA LYS A 56 -1.02 28.49 8.77
C LYS A 56 -1.32 29.75 9.57
N ILE A 57 -1.83 29.58 10.80
CA ILE A 57 -2.23 30.66 11.70
C ILE A 57 -1.02 31.53 12.08
N THR A 58 0.14 30.90 12.25
CA THR A 58 1.40 31.50 12.71
C THR A 58 2.46 31.57 11.61
N LEU A 59 2.11 31.23 10.37
CA LEU A 59 3.07 31.15 9.27
C LEU A 59 3.52 32.54 8.81
N THR A 60 4.82 32.77 8.76
CA THR A 60 5.42 34.06 8.44
C THR A 60 6.80 33.93 7.79
N ALA A 61 7.35 35.04 7.29
CA ALA A 61 8.74 35.08 6.85
C ALA A 61 9.72 34.76 7.99
N GLY A 62 10.78 34.02 7.68
CA GLY A 62 11.77 33.50 8.62
C GLY A 62 11.41 32.14 9.22
N ASP A 63 10.19 31.64 9.01
CA ASP A 63 9.79 30.34 9.56
C ASP A 63 10.46 29.18 8.83
N PHE A 64 10.80 28.16 9.62
CA PHE A 64 11.25 26.86 9.11
C PHE A 64 10.04 26.00 8.72
N VAL A 65 10.11 25.34 7.57
CA VAL A 65 8.98 24.62 6.97
C VAL A 65 9.39 23.29 6.35
N VAL A 66 8.42 22.37 6.31
CA VAL A 66 8.44 21.19 5.44
C VAL A 66 7.59 21.51 4.22
N LEU A 67 8.09 21.18 3.02
CA LEU A 67 7.38 21.50 1.78
C LEU A 67 7.59 20.48 0.67
N THR A 68 6.70 20.48 -0.31
CA THR A 68 6.91 19.78 -1.58
C THR A 68 7.87 20.59 -2.44
N ILE A 69 9.07 20.04 -2.66
CA ILE A 69 10.14 20.69 -3.43
C ILE A 69 10.08 20.33 -4.93
N LYS A 70 9.59 19.12 -5.23
CA LYS A 70 9.36 18.64 -6.60
C LYS A 70 7.94 18.12 -6.71
N GLU A 71 7.20 18.69 -7.64
CA GLU A 71 5.86 18.23 -7.99
C GLU A 71 5.95 17.03 -8.92
N ASP A 72 5.32 15.92 -8.54
CA ASP A 72 5.14 14.77 -9.40
C ASP A 72 3.75 14.19 -9.12
N PRO A 73 2.91 13.93 -10.14
CA PRO A 73 1.55 13.43 -9.95
C PRO A 73 1.48 12.08 -9.21
N LYS A 74 2.56 11.30 -9.22
CA LYS A 74 2.65 9.97 -8.60
C LYS A 74 3.54 9.97 -7.35
N PHE A 75 4.67 10.66 -7.37
CA PHE A 75 5.72 10.59 -6.34
C PHE A 75 6.31 11.97 -6.01
N PRO A 76 5.54 12.88 -5.38
CA PRO A 76 6.05 14.20 -5.02
C PRO A 76 7.21 14.08 -4.03
N ALA A 77 8.24 14.93 -4.20
CA ALA A 77 9.38 14.94 -3.28
C ALA A 77 9.20 16.03 -2.21
N ARG A 78 9.47 15.65 -0.96
CA ARG A 78 9.42 16.52 0.21
C ARG A 78 10.82 17.00 0.57
N GLY A 79 10.92 18.19 1.14
CA GLY A 79 12.16 18.78 1.60
C GLY A 79 11.95 19.72 2.79
N LEU A 80 13.05 20.31 3.25
CA LEU A 80 13.10 21.27 4.35
C LEU A 80 13.62 22.61 3.85
N GLY A 81 13.13 23.70 4.43
CA GLY A 81 13.60 25.04 4.07
C GLY A 81 13.13 26.14 5.01
N THR A 82 13.54 27.37 4.70
CA THR A 82 13.15 28.58 5.44
C THR A 82 12.43 29.55 4.52
N ILE A 83 11.30 30.08 4.97
CA ILE A 83 10.55 31.09 4.23
C ILE A 83 11.35 32.39 4.19
N LEU A 84 11.62 32.88 2.98
CA LEU A 84 12.22 34.20 2.77
C LEU A 84 11.14 35.29 2.70
N GLU A 85 10.06 35.02 1.97
CA GLU A 85 8.98 35.97 1.71
C GLU A 85 7.67 35.23 1.47
N ILE A 86 6.55 35.83 1.87
CA ILE A 86 5.19 35.31 1.61
C ILE A 86 4.41 36.35 0.82
N ASP A 87 3.88 35.94 -0.33
CA ASP A 87 2.89 36.68 -1.11
C ASP A 87 1.51 36.07 -0.81
N TRP A 88 0.77 36.70 0.12
CA TRP A 88 -0.56 36.25 0.54
C TRP A 88 -1.62 36.44 -0.55
N GLU A 89 -1.45 37.42 -1.45
CA GLU A 89 -2.39 37.65 -2.55
C GLU A 89 -2.30 36.53 -3.59
N LYS A 90 -1.07 36.14 -3.96
CA LYS A 90 -0.83 35.03 -4.89
C LYS A 90 -0.84 33.66 -4.22
N LYS A 91 -0.98 33.60 -2.89
CA LYS A 91 -0.87 32.38 -2.07
C LYS A 91 0.42 31.61 -2.36
N LYS A 92 1.55 32.30 -2.46
CA LYS A 92 2.86 31.70 -2.72
C LYS A 92 3.88 32.16 -1.70
N ALA A 93 4.86 31.32 -1.42
CA ALA A 93 6.02 31.70 -0.64
C ALA A 93 7.31 31.41 -1.40
N LYS A 94 8.28 32.30 -1.23
CA LYS A 94 9.66 32.12 -1.64
C LYS A 94 10.40 31.43 -0.51
N VAL A 95 10.94 30.24 -0.76
CA VAL A 95 11.57 29.39 0.26
C VAL A 95 13.01 29.09 -0.13
N LEU A 96 13.92 29.22 0.82
CA LEU A 96 15.30 28.75 0.72
C LEU A 96 15.37 27.29 1.18
N VAL A 97 15.58 26.37 0.25
CA VAL A 97 15.69 24.93 0.49
C VAL A 97 17.06 24.60 1.10
N GLU A 98 17.06 23.73 2.11
CA GLU A 98 18.30 23.23 2.70
C GLU A 98 19.18 22.53 1.64
N GLU A 99 20.49 22.71 1.76
CA GLU A 99 21.48 22.28 0.75
C GLU A 99 21.35 20.79 0.40
N GLU A 100 21.04 19.95 1.38
CA GLU A 100 20.91 18.50 1.21
C GLU A 100 19.74 18.06 0.31
N PHE A 101 18.74 18.92 0.07
CA PHE A 101 17.59 18.59 -0.78
C PHE A 101 17.63 19.24 -2.17
N ARG A 102 18.60 20.12 -2.45
CA ARG A 102 18.68 20.87 -3.72
C ARG A 102 18.92 19.98 -4.94
N GLY A 103 19.59 18.84 -4.75
CA GLY A 103 19.83 17.87 -5.83
C GLY A 103 18.58 17.18 -6.37
N VAL A 104 17.43 17.34 -5.70
CA VAL A 104 16.13 16.78 -6.13
C VAL A 104 15.33 17.78 -6.98
N LEU A 105 15.76 19.05 -7.04
CA LEU A 105 15.10 20.09 -7.83
C LEU A 105 15.38 19.88 -9.33
N ASP A 106 14.32 19.96 -10.13
CA ASP A 106 14.42 19.74 -11.58
C ASP A 106 14.94 20.99 -12.33
N ASP A 107 14.66 22.17 -11.79
CA ASP A 107 15.10 23.44 -12.38
C ASP A 107 16.56 23.74 -11.97
N PRO A 108 17.49 23.91 -12.94
CA PRO A 108 18.91 24.17 -12.64
C PRO A 108 19.17 25.49 -11.89
N GLU A 109 18.33 26.51 -12.09
CA GLU A 109 18.41 27.78 -11.37
C GLU A 109 17.92 27.62 -9.92
N GLU A 110 16.81 26.91 -9.72
CA GLU A 110 16.33 26.53 -8.38
C GLU A 110 17.37 25.68 -7.63
N ALA A 111 18.00 24.72 -8.31
CA ALA A 111 19.02 23.84 -7.72
C ALA A 111 20.29 24.62 -7.31
N SER A 112 20.75 25.56 -8.16
CA SER A 112 21.96 26.35 -7.89
C SER A 112 21.75 27.42 -6.83
N THR A 113 20.62 28.15 -6.88
CA THR A 113 20.29 29.20 -5.91
C THR A 113 19.75 28.63 -4.60
N GLY A 114 19.16 27.43 -4.64
CA GLY A 114 18.41 26.82 -3.55
C GLY A 114 17.08 27.51 -3.24
N THR A 115 16.65 28.47 -4.07
CA THR A 115 15.48 29.29 -3.81
C THR A 115 14.36 28.88 -4.74
N ILE A 116 13.21 28.52 -4.17
CA ILE A 116 12.04 28.07 -4.92
C ILE A 116 10.83 28.91 -4.57
N ILE A 117 9.88 29.00 -5.50
CA ILE A 117 8.56 29.59 -5.26
C ILE A 117 7.52 28.48 -5.34
N ARG A 118 6.78 28.27 -4.25
CA ARG A 118 5.74 27.23 -4.18
C ARG A 118 4.44 27.79 -3.61
N SER A 119 3.33 27.10 -3.90
CA SER A 119 2.04 27.41 -3.29
C SER A 119 2.13 27.27 -1.77
N LEU A 120 1.42 28.12 -1.04
CA LEU A 120 1.26 27.94 0.40
C LEU A 120 0.62 26.58 0.72
N ASP A 121 -0.21 26.02 -0.17
CA ASP A 121 -0.91 24.74 0.05
C ASP A 121 0.05 23.56 0.24
N VAL A 122 1.28 23.64 -0.29
CA VAL A 122 2.29 22.57 -0.18
C VAL A 122 3.34 22.84 0.89
N ILE A 123 3.12 23.85 1.74
CA ILE A 123 4.02 24.29 2.80
C ILE A 123 3.36 24.09 4.16
N GLU A 124 4.10 23.50 5.09
CA GLU A 124 3.66 23.23 6.45
C GLU A 124 4.73 23.70 7.46
N LYS A 125 4.31 24.40 8.51
CA LYS A 125 5.18 24.83 9.60
C LYS A 125 5.15 23.78 10.73
N PRO A 126 6.22 22.98 10.93
CA PRO A 126 6.31 22.11 12.09
C PRO A 126 6.50 22.95 13.36
N LEU A 127 5.72 22.63 14.41
CA LEU A 127 5.83 23.26 15.72
C LEU A 127 6.71 22.45 16.68
N GLU A 128 6.98 21.20 16.33
CA GLU A 128 7.91 20.32 17.04
C GLU A 128 9.16 20.15 16.16
N LEU A 129 10.32 20.59 16.65
CA LEU A 129 11.60 20.48 15.93
C LEU A 129 12.55 19.45 16.56
N PHE A 130 12.26 19.07 17.80
CA PHE A 130 13.02 18.09 18.57
C PHE A 130 12.17 16.85 18.82
N TYR A 131 12.79 15.67 18.76
CA TYR A 131 12.13 14.41 19.11
C TYR A 131 11.64 14.43 20.56
N GLU A 132 12.32 15.14 21.46
CA GLU A 132 11.89 15.32 22.84
C GLU A 132 10.53 16.05 22.95
N GLN A 133 10.21 17.00 22.06
CA GLN A 133 8.87 17.60 22.04
C GLN A 133 7.81 16.55 21.66
N ILE A 134 8.08 15.78 20.60
CA ILE A 134 7.21 14.68 20.14
C ILE A 134 7.01 13.66 21.28
N ALA A 135 8.09 13.26 21.94
CA ALA A 135 8.08 12.31 23.04
C ALA A 135 7.24 12.83 24.22
N LYS A 136 7.37 14.12 24.55
CA LYS A 136 6.61 14.75 25.63
C LYS A 136 5.11 14.81 25.32
N ARG A 137 4.75 15.22 24.10
CA ARG A 137 3.35 15.21 23.64
C ARG A 137 2.77 13.79 23.69
N ASN A 138 3.52 12.80 23.21
CA ASN A 138 3.12 11.39 23.23
C ASN A 138 2.92 10.91 24.66
N ALA A 139 3.87 11.17 25.55
CA ALA A 139 3.80 10.79 26.96
C ALA A 139 2.58 11.40 27.66
N THR A 140 2.33 12.70 27.46
CA THR A 140 1.13 13.39 27.98
C THR A 140 -0.16 12.78 27.44
N GLY A 141 -0.21 12.48 26.13
CA GLY A 141 -1.36 11.86 25.51
C GLY A 141 -1.64 10.43 25.99
N LEU A 142 -0.59 9.63 26.19
CA LEU A 142 -0.70 8.24 26.66
C LEU A 142 -1.07 8.17 28.14
N ALA A 143 -0.58 9.09 28.97
CA ALA A 143 -0.91 9.15 30.38
C ALA A 143 -2.30 9.75 30.66
N ALA A 144 -2.97 10.34 29.67
CA ALA A 144 -4.25 11.03 29.87
C ALA A 144 -5.39 10.14 30.38
N VAL A 145 -5.28 8.82 30.23
CA VAL A 145 -6.26 7.83 30.73
C VAL A 145 -6.23 7.66 32.25
N GLU A 146 -5.15 8.11 32.92
CA GLU A 146 -4.99 7.99 34.37
C GLU A 146 -5.98 8.90 35.11
N GLU A 147 -6.54 8.39 36.21
CA GLU A 147 -7.67 9.01 36.91
C GLU A 147 -7.28 10.32 37.63
N THR A 148 -6.16 10.32 38.34
CA THR A 148 -5.70 11.45 39.16
C THR A 148 -4.64 12.27 38.44
N GLU A 149 -4.56 13.56 38.76
CA GLU A 149 -3.51 14.44 38.23
C GLU A 149 -2.11 13.98 38.64
N GLU A 150 -1.95 13.52 39.88
CA GLU A 150 -0.69 12.93 40.37
C GLU A 150 -0.26 11.73 39.49
N LYS A 151 -1.19 10.83 39.16
CA LYS A 151 -0.90 9.68 38.30
C LYS A 151 -0.61 10.09 36.86
N ARG A 152 -1.37 11.04 36.31
CA ARG A 152 -1.09 11.60 34.97
C ARG A 152 0.32 12.17 34.89
N LEU A 153 0.76 12.92 35.90
CA LEU A 153 2.12 13.47 35.98
C LEU A 153 3.18 12.37 36.14
N GLU A 154 2.96 11.42 37.06
CA GLU A 154 3.86 10.29 37.29
C GLU A 154 4.10 9.49 36.00
N TRP A 155 3.03 9.14 35.29
CA TRP A 155 3.12 8.34 34.07
C TRP A 155 3.60 9.14 32.86
N THR A 156 3.27 10.43 32.77
CA THR A 156 3.86 11.31 31.74
C THR A 156 5.37 11.30 31.85
N GLU A 157 5.92 11.47 33.06
CA GLU A 157 7.37 11.47 33.24
C GLU A 157 7.99 10.11 32.91
N LYS A 158 7.39 9.01 33.39
CA LYS A 158 7.85 7.65 33.07
C LYS A 158 7.88 7.39 31.56
N PHE A 159 6.79 7.66 30.85
CA PHE A 159 6.74 7.48 29.40
C PHE A 159 7.75 8.38 28.69
N TYR A 160 7.86 9.65 29.10
CA TYR A 160 8.80 10.59 28.50
C TYR A 160 10.25 10.08 28.62
N GLN A 161 10.65 9.59 29.79
CA GLN A 161 11.99 9.04 30.01
C GLN A 161 12.25 7.80 29.14
N GLU A 162 11.30 6.87 29.04
CA GLU A 162 11.46 5.69 28.18
C GLU A 162 11.59 6.06 26.69
N LEU A 163 10.82 7.06 26.24
CA LEU A 163 10.83 7.53 24.86
C LEU A 163 12.13 8.28 24.52
N VAL A 164 12.58 9.22 25.35
CA VAL A 164 13.79 10.01 25.09
C VAL A 164 15.06 9.17 25.19
N ASN A 165 15.09 8.18 26.10
CA ASN A 165 16.20 7.23 26.18
C ASN A 165 16.17 6.17 25.07
N LEU A 166 15.14 6.17 24.21
CA LEU A 166 14.93 5.23 23.11
C LEU A 166 14.92 3.76 23.58
N ASN A 167 14.47 3.50 24.81
CA ASN A 167 14.32 2.14 25.33
C ASN A 167 13.27 1.35 24.53
N PHE A 168 12.28 2.05 23.98
CA PHE A 168 11.40 1.57 22.93
C PHE A 168 11.00 2.71 22.00
N ILE A 169 10.52 2.37 20.79
CA ILE A 169 9.98 3.33 19.84
C ILE A 169 8.55 2.90 19.51
N PRO A 170 7.53 3.73 19.82
CA PRO A 170 6.16 3.45 19.46
C PRO A 170 5.97 3.32 17.96
N ALA A 171 4.89 2.66 17.57
CA ALA A 171 4.37 2.69 16.21
C ALA A 171 4.22 4.14 15.68
N GLY A 172 4.47 4.34 14.39
CA GLY A 172 4.40 5.67 13.77
C GLY A 172 3.05 6.39 13.96
N ARG A 173 1.93 5.67 14.08
CA ARG A 173 0.62 6.28 14.39
C ARG A 173 0.49 6.76 15.82
N VAL A 174 1.13 6.09 16.77
CA VAL A 174 1.22 6.57 18.16
C VAL A 174 2.03 7.86 18.16
N LEU A 175 3.23 7.86 17.55
CA LEU A 175 4.09 9.05 17.44
C LEU A 175 3.36 10.27 16.84
N TYR A 176 2.58 10.03 15.79
CA TYR A 176 1.78 11.06 15.13
C TYR A 176 0.59 11.53 15.99
N GLY A 177 -0.23 10.61 16.50
CA GLY A 177 -1.55 10.93 17.05
C GLY A 177 -1.60 11.18 18.56
N ALA A 178 -0.75 10.52 19.36
CA ALA A 178 -0.86 10.60 20.81
C ALA A 178 -0.63 12.05 21.29
N GLY A 179 -1.59 12.60 22.03
CA GLY A 179 -1.56 13.97 22.55
C GLY A 179 -1.82 15.06 21.50
N ALA A 180 -2.03 14.70 20.22
CA ALA A 180 -2.27 15.66 19.15
C ALA A 180 -3.74 16.12 19.04
N ASN A 181 -4.67 15.49 19.78
CA ASN A 181 -6.12 15.76 19.70
C ASN A 181 -6.66 15.72 18.26
N THR A 182 -6.20 14.75 17.47
CA THR A 182 -6.68 14.50 16.10
C THR A 182 -7.47 13.19 16.07
N ASP A 183 -8.47 13.09 15.18
CA ASP A 183 -9.32 11.91 15.02
C ASP A 183 -8.62 10.77 14.26
N VAL A 184 -7.39 10.44 14.65
CA VAL A 184 -6.61 9.33 14.10
C VAL A 184 -6.61 8.14 15.04
N THR A 185 -6.36 6.96 14.48
CA THR A 185 -6.15 5.76 15.29
C THR A 185 -4.70 5.63 15.72
N TYR A 186 -4.48 5.06 16.91
CA TYR A 186 -3.15 4.64 17.38
C TYR A 186 -2.74 3.27 16.83
N PHE A 187 -3.68 2.51 16.26
CA PHE A 187 -3.41 1.22 15.63
C PHE A 187 -3.01 1.39 14.17
N ASN A 188 -1.85 0.86 13.79
CA ASN A 188 -1.37 0.96 12.41
C ASN A 188 -2.10 0.03 11.44
N CYS A 189 -2.52 -1.14 11.92
CA CYS A 189 -2.81 -2.31 11.09
C CYS A 189 -4.12 -2.94 11.52
N TYR A 190 -4.96 -3.23 10.55
CA TYR A 190 -6.28 -3.82 10.73
C TYR A 190 -6.42 -5.06 9.86
N VAL A 191 -7.13 -6.04 10.39
CA VAL A 191 -7.54 -7.24 9.68
C VAL A 191 -9.06 -7.22 9.64
N MET A 192 -9.63 -7.25 8.44
CA MET A 192 -11.08 -7.25 8.27
C MET A 192 -11.61 -8.68 8.38
N PRO A 193 -12.83 -8.86 8.93
CA PRO A 193 -13.60 -10.08 8.75
C PRO A 193 -13.76 -10.41 7.26
N PHE A 194 -14.14 -11.65 6.97
CA PHE A 194 -14.51 -12.03 5.61
C PHE A 194 -15.67 -11.18 5.08
N VAL A 195 -15.64 -10.93 3.77
CA VAL A 195 -16.67 -10.11 3.10
C VAL A 195 -17.96 -10.91 2.97
N PRO A 196 -19.13 -10.40 3.42
CA PRO A 196 -20.39 -11.04 3.10
C PRO A 196 -20.65 -11.01 1.59
N ASP A 197 -21.01 -12.15 1.00
CA ASP A 197 -21.17 -12.32 -0.45
C ASP A 197 -22.49 -11.75 -0.99
N SER A 198 -22.65 -10.45 -0.81
CA SER A 198 -23.78 -9.67 -1.27
C SER A 198 -23.32 -8.25 -1.63
N ARG A 199 -24.12 -7.54 -2.44
CA ARG A 199 -23.81 -6.13 -2.79
C ARG A 199 -23.73 -5.23 -1.55
N GLU A 200 -24.61 -5.46 -0.58
CA GLU A 200 -24.65 -4.71 0.67
C GLU A 200 -23.42 -5.03 1.53
N GLY A 201 -23.08 -6.33 1.67
CA GLY A 201 -21.88 -6.76 2.40
C GLY A 201 -20.59 -6.21 1.81
N ILE A 202 -20.46 -6.21 0.49
CA ILE A 202 -19.31 -5.61 -0.21
C ILE A 202 -19.27 -4.10 0.05
N SER A 203 -20.41 -3.41 -0.03
CA SER A 203 -20.51 -1.96 0.23
C SER A 203 -20.13 -1.59 1.66
N ASP A 204 -20.61 -2.36 2.65
CA ASP A 204 -20.30 -2.15 4.06
C ASP A 204 -18.83 -2.43 4.37
N HIS A 205 -18.28 -3.50 3.81
CA HIS A 205 -16.85 -3.80 3.91
C HIS A 205 -16.01 -2.66 3.33
N ARG A 206 -16.36 -2.20 2.12
CA ARG A 206 -15.71 -1.07 1.43
C ARG A 206 -15.78 0.22 2.28
N LYS A 207 -16.93 0.51 2.89
CA LYS A 207 -17.12 1.65 3.79
C LYS A 207 -16.17 1.57 5.00
N GLN A 208 -16.06 0.40 5.63
CA GLN A 208 -15.18 0.21 6.78
C GLN A 208 -13.70 0.32 6.40
N VAL A 209 -13.28 -0.27 5.28
CA VAL A 209 -11.91 -0.12 4.74
C VAL A 209 -11.58 1.37 4.53
N MET A 210 -12.49 2.12 3.89
CA MET A 210 -12.32 3.55 3.64
C MET A 210 -12.17 4.35 4.95
N GLU A 211 -13.01 4.07 5.95
CA GLU A 211 -12.95 4.72 7.26
C GLU A 211 -11.61 4.45 7.97
N ILE A 212 -11.18 3.18 8.01
CA ILE A 212 -9.90 2.80 8.62
C ILE A 212 -8.74 3.50 7.92
N MET A 213 -8.74 3.52 6.58
CA MET A 213 -7.72 4.19 5.80
C MET A 213 -7.69 5.70 6.05
N SER A 214 -8.85 6.35 6.14
CA SER A 214 -8.94 7.80 6.38
C SER A 214 -8.31 8.21 7.71
N ARG A 215 -8.40 7.33 8.72
CA ARG A 215 -7.75 7.49 10.03
C ARG A 215 -6.30 7.02 10.07
N GLY A 216 -5.78 6.53 8.94
CA GLY A 216 -4.39 6.14 8.75
C GLY A 216 -4.07 4.66 8.95
N GLY A 217 -5.06 3.80 9.13
CA GLY A 217 -4.86 2.36 9.26
C GLY A 217 -4.59 1.67 7.92
N GLY A 218 -3.64 0.75 7.89
CA GLY A 218 -3.48 -0.21 6.79
C GLY A 218 -4.43 -1.40 6.98
N VAL A 219 -4.96 -1.96 5.89
CA VAL A 219 -6.07 -2.92 5.95
C VAL A 219 -5.75 -4.23 5.24
N GLY A 220 -5.98 -5.35 5.92
CA GLY A 220 -6.00 -6.69 5.32
C GLY A 220 -7.44 -7.13 5.01
N THR A 221 -7.70 -7.59 3.79
CA THR A 221 -8.99 -8.12 3.35
C THR A 221 -8.81 -9.48 2.71
N ASN A 222 -9.63 -10.47 3.09
CA ASN A 222 -9.70 -11.76 2.43
C ASN A 222 -10.99 -11.86 1.60
N GLY A 223 -10.84 -11.99 0.28
CA GLY A 223 -11.94 -12.07 -0.68
C GLY A 223 -12.44 -13.48 -0.96
N SER A 224 -11.97 -14.50 -0.23
CA SER A 224 -12.29 -15.92 -0.51
C SER A 224 -13.78 -16.27 -0.36
N THR A 225 -14.55 -15.41 0.30
CA THR A 225 -16.00 -15.57 0.43
C THR A 225 -16.78 -14.99 -0.73
N LEU A 226 -16.18 -14.18 -1.60
CA LEU A 226 -16.87 -13.58 -2.74
C LEU A 226 -17.03 -14.58 -3.88
N ARG A 227 -18.23 -14.68 -4.45
CA ARG A 227 -18.52 -15.70 -5.46
C ARG A 227 -17.69 -15.54 -6.74
N PRO A 228 -17.28 -16.67 -7.37
CA PRO A 228 -16.51 -16.67 -8.60
C PRO A 228 -17.16 -15.93 -9.78
N ARG A 229 -16.34 -15.63 -10.78
CA ARG A 229 -16.82 -15.05 -12.04
C ARG A 229 -17.85 -15.99 -12.69
N ASN A 230 -18.92 -15.39 -13.21
CA ASN A 230 -20.05 -16.07 -13.86
C ASN A 230 -20.98 -16.89 -12.94
N THR A 231 -20.76 -16.93 -11.62
CA THR A 231 -21.72 -17.53 -10.67
C THR A 231 -23.05 -16.77 -10.70
N LEU A 232 -24.17 -17.48 -10.55
CA LEU A 232 -25.52 -16.93 -10.62
C LEU A 232 -25.79 -15.85 -9.56
N ALA A 233 -26.41 -14.74 -9.98
CA ALA A 233 -26.96 -13.71 -9.11
C ALA A 233 -28.51 -13.79 -9.11
N ARG A 234 -29.06 -14.65 -8.24
CA ARG A 234 -30.49 -15.07 -8.24
C ARG A 234 -31.48 -13.90 -8.27
N GLY A 235 -31.29 -12.88 -7.42
CA GLY A 235 -32.24 -11.78 -7.26
C GLY A 235 -32.39 -10.87 -8.48
N VAL A 236 -31.45 -10.90 -9.43
CA VAL A 236 -31.45 -10.03 -10.62
C VAL A 236 -31.34 -10.81 -11.92
N ASN A 237 -31.45 -12.14 -11.87
CA ASN A 237 -31.24 -13.04 -13.01
C ASN A 237 -29.96 -12.74 -13.81
N GLY A 238 -28.88 -12.41 -13.09
CA GLY A 238 -27.60 -11.98 -13.65
C GLY A 238 -26.46 -12.93 -13.33
N LYS A 239 -25.24 -12.54 -13.70
CA LYS A 239 -23.99 -13.25 -13.40
C LYS A 239 -23.01 -12.35 -12.65
N SER A 240 -22.26 -12.93 -11.73
CA SER A 240 -21.20 -12.23 -11.00
C SER A 240 -20.06 -11.81 -11.93
N SER A 241 -19.51 -10.62 -11.70
CA SER A 241 -18.24 -10.17 -12.28
C SER A 241 -17.01 -10.85 -11.66
N GLY A 242 -17.19 -11.67 -10.63
CA GLY A 242 -16.15 -12.44 -9.96
C GLY A 242 -15.49 -11.72 -8.79
N SER A 243 -14.80 -12.48 -7.94
CA SER A 243 -14.20 -11.97 -6.70
C SER A 243 -13.11 -10.96 -7.01
N VAL A 244 -12.26 -11.25 -8.00
CA VAL A 244 -11.12 -10.41 -8.39
C VAL A 244 -11.56 -9.02 -8.88
N SER A 245 -12.71 -8.92 -9.57
CA SER A 245 -13.26 -7.63 -10.00
C SER A 245 -13.70 -6.75 -8.83
N TRP A 246 -14.28 -7.34 -7.79
CA TRP A 246 -14.68 -6.60 -6.58
C TRP A 246 -13.47 -6.23 -5.73
N LEU A 247 -12.49 -7.13 -5.65
CA LEU A 247 -11.22 -6.87 -4.98
C LEU A 247 -10.45 -5.70 -5.62
N ASP A 248 -10.50 -5.54 -6.94
CA ASP A 248 -9.96 -4.37 -7.63
C ASP A 248 -10.68 -3.06 -7.24
N ASP A 249 -12.00 -3.07 -7.01
CA ASP A 249 -12.73 -1.90 -6.49
C ASP A 249 -12.23 -1.50 -5.09
N ILE A 250 -12.02 -2.49 -4.21
CA ILE A 250 -11.47 -2.23 -2.87
C ILE A 250 -10.02 -1.72 -3.00
N ALA A 251 -9.19 -2.30 -3.88
CA ALA A 251 -7.81 -1.85 -4.09
C ALA A 251 -7.74 -0.39 -4.55
N LYS A 252 -8.70 0.06 -5.38
CA LYS A 252 -8.77 1.45 -5.88
C LYS A 252 -9.03 2.48 -4.79
N LEU A 253 -9.60 2.09 -3.64
CA LEU A 253 -9.77 3.00 -2.49
C LEU A 253 -8.44 3.62 -2.04
N THR A 254 -7.35 2.87 -2.11
CA THR A 254 -6.00 3.31 -1.74
C THR A 254 -5.54 4.56 -2.51
N HIS A 255 -6.05 4.74 -3.74
CA HIS A 255 -5.72 5.89 -4.58
C HIS A 255 -6.62 7.11 -4.30
N LEU A 256 -7.75 6.91 -3.62
CA LEU A 256 -8.72 7.96 -3.31
C LEU A 256 -8.54 8.52 -1.90
N VAL A 257 -8.08 7.69 -0.96
CA VAL A 257 -7.95 8.06 0.45
C VAL A 257 -6.48 8.32 0.79
N GLU A 258 -6.14 9.59 0.97
CA GLU A 258 -4.84 10.00 1.49
C GLU A 258 -4.82 9.90 3.02
N GLN A 259 -3.94 9.04 3.54
CA GLN A 259 -3.75 8.84 4.97
C GLN A 259 -2.99 10.03 5.60
N GLY A 260 -3.68 10.81 6.42
CA GLY A 260 -3.06 11.92 7.17
C GLY A 260 -2.48 13.02 6.28
N GLY A 261 -3.04 13.23 5.08
CA GLY A 261 -2.71 14.34 4.18
C GLY A 261 -1.41 14.21 3.36
N SER A 262 -0.65 13.11 3.49
CA SER A 262 0.63 12.98 2.77
C SER A 262 0.99 11.57 2.28
N ARG A 263 0.18 10.54 2.57
CA ARG A 263 0.50 9.15 2.20
C ARG A 263 -0.68 8.45 1.55
N ARG A 264 -0.37 7.52 0.64
CA ARG A 264 -1.37 6.56 0.15
C ARG A 264 -1.72 5.54 1.22
N GLY A 265 -2.92 4.98 1.12
CA GLY A 265 -3.33 3.81 1.90
C GLY A 265 -2.40 2.61 1.72
N ALA A 266 -2.43 1.69 2.68
CA ALA A 266 -1.78 0.40 2.55
C ALA A 266 -2.85 -0.70 2.64
N GLN A 267 -2.85 -1.62 1.67
CA GLN A 267 -3.83 -2.70 1.63
C GLN A 267 -3.19 -4.03 1.25
N MET A 268 -3.56 -5.09 1.98
CA MET A 268 -3.37 -6.48 1.57
C MET A 268 -4.70 -7.05 1.15
N ILE A 269 -4.73 -7.68 -0.01
CA ILE A 269 -5.86 -8.49 -0.46
C ILE A 269 -5.41 -9.94 -0.52
N MET A 270 -6.26 -10.84 -0.02
CA MET A 270 -5.97 -12.26 0.01
C MET A 270 -7.04 -13.07 -0.68
N LEU A 271 -6.64 -14.21 -1.24
CA LEU A 271 -7.53 -15.20 -1.81
C LEU A 271 -7.00 -16.60 -1.53
N ALA A 272 -7.88 -17.53 -1.14
CA ALA A 272 -7.50 -18.90 -0.84
C ALA A 272 -7.19 -19.71 -2.10
N ASP A 273 -6.26 -20.65 -1.95
CA ASP A 273 -5.82 -21.58 -2.98
C ASP A 273 -6.96 -22.38 -3.65
N TRP A 274 -7.98 -22.76 -2.90
CA TRP A 274 -9.16 -23.48 -3.40
C TRP A 274 -10.12 -22.59 -4.20
N HIS A 275 -9.95 -21.26 -4.20
CA HIS A 275 -10.92 -20.36 -4.82
C HIS A 275 -10.88 -20.46 -6.36
N PRO A 276 -12.03 -20.57 -7.06
CA PRO A 276 -12.05 -20.70 -8.52
C PRO A 276 -11.40 -19.55 -9.32
N ASP A 277 -11.45 -18.33 -8.78
CA ASP A 277 -10.81 -17.16 -9.42
C ASP A 277 -9.30 -17.01 -9.07
N ILE A 278 -8.66 -17.98 -8.40
CA ILE A 278 -7.26 -17.85 -7.92
C ILE A 278 -6.24 -17.61 -9.04
N ILE A 279 -6.44 -18.22 -10.21
CA ILE A 279 -5.54 -18.05 -11.36
C ILE A 279 -5.62 -16.62 -11.89
N GLU A 280 -6.84 -16.07 -12.02
CA GLU A 280 -7.06 -14.67 -12.40
C GLU A 280 -6.40 -13.71 -11.41
N PHE A 281 -6.58 -13.99 -10.11
CA PHE A 281 -6.03 -13.19 -9.02
C PHE A 281 -4.51 -13.10 -9.08
N ILE A 282 -3.82 -14.23 -9.23
CA ILE A 282 -2.35 -14.28 -9.30
C ILE A 282 -1.82 -13.54 -10.55
N ILE A 283 -2.42 -13.79 -11.72
CA ILE A 283 -1.95 -13.19 -12.99
C ILE A 283 -2.24 -11.68 -13.05
N SER A 284 -3.24 -11.19 -12.32
CA SER A 284 -3.69 -9.79 -12.37
C SER A 284 -2.58 -8.76 -12.13
N LYS A 285 -1.60 -9.10 -11.28
CA LYS A 285 -0.47 -8.23 -10.90
C LYS A 285 0.77 -8.42 -11.78
N MET A 286 0.77 -9.38 -12.71
CA MET A 286 1.89 -9.55 -13.63
C MET A 286 1.91 -8.44 -14.69
N GLN A 287 2.91 -7.57 -14.61
CA GLN A 287 3.09 -6.44 -15.54
C GLN A 287 4.14 -6.73 -16.62
N ASN A 288 4.91 -7.82 -16.52
CA ASN A 288 5.97 -8.15 -17.46
C ASN A 288 5.43 -9.02 -18.62
N PRO A 289 5.34 -8.48 -19.86
CA PRO A 289 4.80 -9.23 -20.99
C PRO A 289 5.62 -10.48 -21.35
N ARG A 290 6.93 -10.47 -21.09
CA ARG A 290 7.81 -11.62 -21.35
C ARG A 290 7.44 -12.80 -20.44
N ILE A 291 7.07 -12.52 -19.20
CA ILE A 291 6.65 -13.56 -18.24
C ILE A 291 5.27 -14.09 -18.59
N LEU A 292 4.34 -13.24 -19.02
CA LEU A 292 3.05 -13.72 -19.53
C LEU A 292 3.22 -14.65 -20.73
N ARG A 293 4.11 -14.32 -21.67
CA ARG A 293 4.47 -15.22 -22.79
C ARG A 293 5.11 -16.52 -22.32
N PHE A 294 6.06 -16.43 -21.39
CA PHE A 294 6.67 -17.61 -20.79
C PHE A 294 5.63 -18.55 -20.17
N LEU A 295 4.66 -18.01 -19.41
CA LEU A 295 3.55 -18.79 -18.85
C LEU A 295 2.75 -19.48 -19.96
N ILE A 296 2.39 -18.77 -21.03
CA ILE A 296 1.64 -19.32 -22.17
C ILE A 296 2.37 -20.51 -22.82
N GLU A 297 3.69 -20.40 -22.93
CA GLU A 297 4.55 -21.38 -23.63
C GLU A 297 4.92 -22.59 -22.75
N ASN A 298 4.94 -22.44 -21.41
CA ASN A 298 5.52 -23.43 -20.50
C ASN A 298 4.55 -24.09 -19.51
N THR A 299 3.31 -23.59 -19.35
CA THR A 299 2.28 -24.28 -18.55
C THR A 299 1.51 -25.30 -19.38
N ASN A 300 1.07 -26.39 -18.76
CA ASN A 300 0.12 -27.30 -19.38
C ASN A 300 -1.34 -26.95 -19.06
N ASP A 301 -1.60 -26.00 -18.15
CA ASP A 301 -2.95 -25.64 -17.74
C ASP A 301 -3.58 -24.61 -18.68
N GLU A 302 -4.69 -24.99 -19.33
CA GLU A 302 -5.39 -24.12 -20.29
C GLU A 302 -6.01 -22.87 -19.66
N THR A 303 -6.34 -22.88 -18.37
CA THR A 303 -6.89 -21.71 -17.68
C THR A 303 -5.78 -20.68 -17.41
N ILE A 304 -4.59 -21.14 -17.02
CA ILE A 304 -3.40 -20.28 -16.90
C ILE A 304 -3.06 -19.63 -18.24
N LYS A 305 -2.99 -20.43 -19.33
CA LYS A 305 -2.75 -19.90 -20.69
C LYS A 305 -3.77 -18.85 -21.08
N LYS A 306 -5.05 -19.11 -20.80
CA LYS A 306 -6.14 -18.19 -21.12
C LYS A 306 -5.96 -16.85 -20.40
N HIS A 307 -5.81 -16.85 -19.07
CA HIS A 307 -5.66 -15.60 -18.32
C HIS A 307 -4.38 -14.83 -18.69
N ALA A 308 -3.28 -15.54 -18.96
CA ALA A 308 -2.05 -14.91 -19.43
C ALA A 308 -2.23 -14.25 -20.82
N LYS A 309 -2.95 -14.92 -21.75
CA LYS A 309 -3.32 -14.34 -23.07
C LYS A 309 -4.24 -13.14 -22.91
N ASP A 310 -5.27 -13.24 -22.09
CA ASP A 310 -6.24 -12.16 -21.87
C ASP A 310 -5.57 -10.90 -21.26
N LYS A 311 -4.52 -11.08 -20.46
CA LYS A 311 -3.70 -9.99 -19.90
C LYS A 311 -2.70 -9.43 -20.92
N LEU A 312 -2.25 -10.21 -21.90
CA LEU A 312 -1.23 -9.82 -22.87
C LEU A 312 -1.83 -9.05 -24.05
N LYS A 313 -1.34 -7.83 -24.29
CA LYS A 313 -1.75 -6.98 -25.41
C LYS A 313 -0.66 -6.95 -26.48
N PHE A 314 -0.99 -7.37 -27.70
CA PHE A 314 -0.10 -7.20 -28.86
C PHE A 314 -0.55 -6.01 -29.72
N THR A 315 0.38 -5.11 -30.03
CA THR A 315 0.17 -3.98 -30.94
C THR A 315 1.10 -4.14 -32.13
N PRO A 316 0.60 -4.44 -33.35
CA PRO A 316 1.43 -4.58 -34.53
C PRO A 316 2.21 -3.29 -34.84
N LEU A 317 3.36 -3.44 -35.49
CA LEU A 317 4.08 -2.29 -36.03
C LEU A 317 3.27 -1.62 -37.14
N THR A 318 3.29 -0.29 -37.17
CA THR A 318 2.80 0.48 -38.32
C THR A 318 3.76 0.34 -39.50
N PRO A 319 3.30 0.53 -40.76
CA PRO A 319 4.18 0.50 -41.92
C PRO A 319 5.38 1.46 -41.81
N GLN A 320 5.18 2.60 -41.13
CA GLN A 320 6.22 3.60 -40.91
C GLN A 320 7.27 3.12 -39.90
N GLU A 321 6.85 2.50 -38.80
CA GLU A 321 7.77 1.88 -37.83
C GLU A 321 8.52 0.69 -38.44
N THR A 322 7.84 -0.15 -39.23
CA THR A 322 8.49 -1.26 -39.95
C THR A 322 9.58 -0.73 -40.88
N ALA A 323 9.28 0.31 -41.67
CA ALA A 323 10.28 0.94 -42.54
C ALA A 323 11.44 1.55 -41.76
N MET A 324 11.17 2.19 -40.61
CA MET A 324 12.18 2.76 -39.73
C MET A 324 13.11 1.68 -39.16
N TYR A 325 12.58 0.61 -38.56
CA TYR A 325 13.39 -0.47 -38.01
C TYR A 325 14.16 -1.21 -39.12
N GLN A 326 13.55 -1.42 -40.28
CA GLN A 326 14.25 -1.99 -41.43
C GLN A 326 15.41 -1.09 -41.88
N GLY A 327 15.20 0.24 -41.85
CA GLY A 327 16.25 1.23 -42.08
C GLY A 327 17.44 1.06 -41.13
N ILE A 328 17.18 0.90 -39.82
CA ILE A 328 18.22 0.67 -38.81
C ILE A 328 18.98 -0.63 -39.10
N VAL A 329 18.27 -1.73 -39.37
CA VAL A 329 18.89 -3.05 -39.65
C VAL A 329 19.76 -3.02 -40.92
N ASN A 330 19.42 -2.20 -41.91
CA ASN A 330 20.22 -2.07 -43.12
C ASN A 330 21.63 -1.50 -42.85
N TYR A 331 21.86 -0.79 -41.74
CA TYR A 331 23.19 -0.30 -41.33
C TYR A 331 24.06 -1.36 -40.63
N LYS A 332 23.54 -2.57 -40.37
CA LYS A 332 24.26 -3.65 -39.68
C LYS A 332 25.56 -4.06 -40.36
N THR A 333 25.64 -3.93 -41.68
CA THR A 333 26.81 -4.33 -42.47
C THR A 333 27.76 -3.16 -42.78
N ILE A 334 27.43 -1.95 -42.33
CA ILE A 334 28.22 -0.74 -42.59
C ILE A 334 29.24 -0.55 -41.45
N PRO A 335 30.53 -0.26 -41.74
CA PRO A 335 31.52 0.04 -40.72
C PRO A 335 31.06 1.17 -39.79
N GLY A 336 31.09 0.93 -38.47
CA GLY A 336 30.58 1.86 -37.47
C GLY A 336 29.04 1.92 -37.37
N PHE A 337 28.34 0.91 -37.91
CA PHE A 337 26.88 0.72 -37.80
C PHE A 337 26.06 1.93 -38.24
N GLY A 338 26.60 2.79 -39.11
CA GLY A 338 25.93 4.03 -39.53
C GLY A 338 25.66 5.03 -38.40
N GLY A 339 26.36 4.92 -37.26
CA GLY A 339 26.13 5.75 -36.08
C GLY A 339 25.19 5.15 -35.03
N PHE A 340 24.65 3.94 -35.25
CA PHE A 340 23.91 3.17 -34.24
C PHE A 340 24.87 2.31 -33.40
N ASP A 341 24.42 1.89 -32.22
CA ASP A 341 25.13 0.87 -31.43
C ASP A 341 24.57 -0.54 -31.70
N GLU A 342 25.30 -1.57 -31.29
CA GLU A 342 24.90 -2.97 -31.47
C GLU A 342 23.54 -3.29 -30.84
N ASN A 343 23.23 -2.64 -29.71
CA ASN A 343 21.97 -2.83 -28.99
C ASN A 343 20.78 -2.30 -29.79
N SER A 344 20.93 -1.16 -30.45
CA SER A 344 19.91 -0.54 -31.29
C SER A 344 19.60 -1.42 -32.50
N ILE A 345 20.63 -2.01 -33.10
CA ILE A 345 20.45 -2.96 -34.21
C ILE A 345 19.74 -4.23 -33.73
N ALA A 346 20.22 -4.84 -32.63
CA ALA A 346 19.59 -6.04 -32.08
C ALA A 346 18.13 -5.79 -31.69
N HIS A 347 17.82 -4.62 -31.13
CA HIS A 347 16.46 -4.21 -30.82
C HIS A 347 15.58 -4.08 -32.07
N ALA A 348 16.09 -3.46 -33.14
CA ALA A 348 15.36 -3.33 -34.39
C ALA A 348 15.08 -4.70 -35.03
N GLU A 349 16.06 -5.62 -34.99
CA GLU A 349 15.87 -7.01 -35.44
C GLU A 349 14.79 -7.74 -34.61
N GLU A 350 14.82 -7.61 -33.28
CA GLU A 350 13.80 -8.18 -32.38
C GLU A 350 12.40 -7.64 -32.71
N LYS A 351 12.27 -6.33 -32.95
CA LYS A 351 10.98 -5.69 -33.29
C LYS A 351 10.43 -6.16 -34.63
N LEU A 352 11.27 -6.26 -35.66
CA LEU A 352 10.87 -6.76 -36.97
C LEU A 352 10.47 -8.24 -36.92
N LEU A 353 11.24 -9.08 -36.20
CA LEU A 353 10.92 -10.50 -36.04
C LEU A 353 9.62 -10.72 -35.24
N THR A 354 9.40 -9.90 -34.22
CA THR A 354 8.17 -9.94 -33.41
C THR A 354 6.96 -9.34 -34.16
N GLY A 355 7.21 -8.43 -35.11
CA GLY A 355 6.18 -7.73 -35.89
C GLY A 355 5.35 -6.72 -35.08
N GLY A 356 5.74 -6.40 -33.84
CA GLY A 356 4.97 -5.53 -32.96
C GLY A 356 5.52 -5.38 -31.55
N ASN A 357 4.70 -4.80 -30.68
CA ASN A 357 4.98 -4.51 -29.29
C ASN A 357 4.02 -5.28 -28.38
N TYR A 358 4.58 -6.01 -27.41
CA TYR A 358 3.82 -6.60 -26.32
C TYR A 358 3.75 -5.66 -25.13
N THR A 359 2.54 -5.45 -24.63
CA THR A 359 2.22 -4.69 -23.41
C THR A 359 1.19 -5.49 -22.60
N VAL A 360 0.73 -4.95 -21.48
CA VAL A 360 -0.32 -5.58 -20.66
C VAL A 360 -1.63 -4.79 -20.74
N HIS A 361 -2.75 -5.49 -20.77
CA HIS A 361 -4.07 -4.90 -20.60
C HIS A 361 -4.28 -4.47 -19.15
N ASN A 362 -4.92 -3.31 -18.95
CA ASN A 362 -5.29 -2.76 -17.64
C ASN A 362 -4.12 -2.79 -16.63
N SER A 363 -3.04 -2.05 -16.92
CA SER A 363 -1.85 -1.99 -16.04
C SER A 363 -2.19 -1.53 -14.62
N GLU A 364 -3.21 -0.66 -14.48
CA GLU A 364 -3.66 -0.11 -13.21
C GLU A 364 -4.54 -1.06 -12.38
N PHE A 365 -4.94 -2.21 -12.94
CA PHE A 365 -5.79 -3.18 -12.25
C PHE A 365 -5.08 -3.74 -11.01
N LEU A 366 -5.73 -3.64 -9.85
CA LEU A 366 -5.28 -4.13 -8.55
C LEU A 366 -3.95 -3.50 -8.07
N THR A 367 -3.56 -2.35 -8.62
CA THR A 367 -2.31 -1.65 -8.26
C THR A 367 -2.33 -1.00 -6.88
N GLY A 368 -3.51 -0.74 -6.32
CA GLY A 368 -3.67 -0.10 -5.01
C GLY A 368 -3.56 -1.05 -3.81
N ALA A 369 -3.23 -2.33 -4.04
CA ALA A 369 -3.03 -3.31 -2.98
C ALA A 369 -1.89 -4.28 -3.31
N ASN A 370 -1.25 -4.78 -2.26
CA ASN A 370 -0.48 -6.02 -2.36
C ASN A 370 -1.45 -7.21 -2.33
N ILE A 371 -1.06 -8.31 -2.97
CA ILE A 371 -1.83 -9.55 -2.94
C ILE A 371 -1.08 -10.69 -2.27
N SER A 372 -1.81 -11.59 -1.61
CA SER A 372 -1.28 -12.85 -1.09
C SER A 372 -2.23 -14.01 -1.32
N VAL A 373 -1.68 -15.21 -1.50
CA VAL A 373 -2.47 -16.45 -1.53
C VAL A 373 -2.51 -17.06 -0.14
N CYS A 374 -3.71 -17.41 0.33
CA CYS A 374 -3.88 -18.22 1.54
C CYS A 374 -3.68 -19.69 1.17
N LEU A 375 -2.56 -20.27 1.58
CA LEU A 375 -2.24 -21.67 1.34
C LEU A 375 -2.69 -22.57 2.50
N THR A 376 -3.36 -23.64 2.12
CA THR A 376 -3.82 -24.71 2.99
C THR A 376 -2.83 -25.86 3.02
N LYS A 377 -2.86 -26.66 4.09
CA LYS A 377 -2.10 -27.92 4.19
C LYS A 377 -2.52 -28.89 3.10
N GLU A 378 -3.82 -28.98 2.83
CA GLU A 378 -4.39 -29.83 1.76
C GLU A 378 -3.78 -29.52 0.38
N PHE A 379 -3.61 -28.23 0.04
CA PHE A 379 -2.93 -27.85 -1.20
C PHE A 379 -1.45 -28.23 -1.20
N MET A 380 -0.73 -27.95 -0.12
CA MET A 380 0.70 -28.28 -0.03
C MET A 380 0.95 -29.78 -0.10
N GLU A 381 0.12 -30.60 0.54
CA GLU A 381 0.14 -32.06 0.43
C GLU A 381 -0.11 -32.51 -1.02
N ALA A 382 -1.04 -31.87 -1.75
CA ALA A 382 -1.26 -32.15 -3.16
C ALA A 382 -0.06 -31.77 -4.03
N VAL A 383 0.65 -30.67 -3.71
CA VAL A 383 1.89 -30.27 -4.41
C VAL A 383 2.99 -31.30 -4.20
N GLU A 384 3.22 -31.72 -2.95
CA GLU A 384 4.25 -32.71 -2.59
C GLU A 384 4.02 -34.06 -3.28
N ASN A 385 2.77 -34.50 -3.35
CA ASN A 385 2.38 -35.79 -3.90
C ASN A 385 2.11 -35.78 -5.42
N ASP A 386 2.39 -34.66 -6.13
CA ASP A 386 2.09 -34.50 -7.57
C ASP A 386 0.61 -34.72 -7.93
N GLY A 387 -0.27 -34.40 -6.98
CA GLY A 387 -1.71 -34.62 -7.02
C GLY A 387 -2.47 -33.60 -7.86
N GLU A 388 -3.76 -33.89 -8.05
CA GLU A 388 -4.74 -32.90 -8.49
C GLU A 388 -5.30 -32.15 -7.29
N TYR A 389 -5.73 -30.92 -7.52
CA TYR A 389 -6.33 -30.04 -6.53
C TYR A 389 -7.62 -29.44 -7.10
N GLU A 390 -8.65 -29.35 -6.27
CA GLU A 390 -9.99 -28.91 -6.69
C GLU A 390 -10.19 -27.43 -6.38
N LEU A 391 -10.45 -26.64 -7.42
CA LEU A 391 -10.93 -25.28 -7.27
C LEU A 391 -12.44 -25.31 -7.09
N ARG A 392 -12.91 -24.93 -5.91
CA ARG A 392 -14.28 -25.19 -5.44
C ARG A 392 -14.87 -24.02 -4.68
N PHE A 393 -16.20 -23.94 -4.67
CA PHE A 393 -16.94 -22.88 -3.99
C PHE A 393 -18.34 -23.39 -3.61
N PRO A 394 -19.04 -22.81 -2.60
CA PRO A 394 -20.44 -23.12 -2.32
C PRO A 394 -21.31 -23.22 -3.57
N TYR A 395 -22.16 -24.25 -3.64
CA TYR A 395 -22.97 -24.53 -4.83
C TYR A 395 -24.26 -23.69 -4.87
N VAL A 396 -24.08 -22.36 -4.93
CA VAL A 396 -25.14 -21.35 -4.85
C VAL A 396 -26.25 -21.59 -5.89
N GLU A 397 -25.97 -22.19 -7.04
CA GLU A 397 -27.00 -22.51 -8.06
C GLU A 397 -27.96 -23.64 -7.64
N HIS A 398 -27.56 -24.51 -6.72
CA HIS A 398 -28.33 -25.71 -6.31
C HIS A 398 -28.96 -25.62 -4.92
N TYR A 399 -28.75 -24.51 -4.21
CA TYR A 399 -29.37 -24.29 -2.91
C TYR A 399 -30.88 -24.06 -3.05
N ASN A 400 -31.68 -24.69 -2.19
CA ASN A 400 -33.07 -24.27 -1.99
C ASN A 400 -33.12 -22.93 -1.22
N ASP A 401 -34.31 -22.40 -0.96
CA ASP A 401 -34.45 -21.09 -0.30
C ASP A 401 -33.91 -21.07 1.13
N GLU A 402 -33.99 -22.19 1.85
CA GLU A 402 -33.47 -22.33 3.22
C GLU A 402 -31.95 -22.41 3.22
N GLU A 403 -31.37 -23.27 2.37
CA GLU A 403 -29.92 -23.35 2.16
C GLU A 403 -29.34 -21.99 1.70
N MET A 404 -30.06 -21.26 0.85
CA MET A 404 -29.64 -19.93 0.38
C MET A 404 -29.69 -18.90 1.51
N LYS A 405 -30.68 -18.96 2.39
CA LYS A 405 -30.75 -18.10 3.58
C LYS A 405 -29.55 -18.36 4.48
N ILE A 406 -29.25 -19.62 4.77
CA ILE A 406 -28.08 -20.01 5.57
C ILE A 406 -26.78 -19.57 4.91
N TYR A 407 -26.65 -19.74 3.58
CA TYR A 407 -25.50 -19.23 2.84
C TYR A 407 -25.29 -17.73 3.05
N ASN A 408 -26.34 -16.92 2.89
CA ASN A 408 -26.24 -15.47 3.05
C ASN A 408 -25.87 -15.06 4.49
N GLU A 409 -26.37 -15.79 5.50
CA GLU A 409 -26.19 -15.47 6.92
C GLU A 409 -24.88 -16.02 7.51
N GLU A 410 -24.39 -17.17 7.03
CA GLU A 410 -23.33 -17.94 7.69
C GLU A 410 -22.05 -18.14 6.87
N TRP A 411 -22.11 -18.12 5.53
CA TRP A 411 -20.93 -18.41 4.68
C TRP A 411 -19.73 -17.52 5.01
N HIS A 412 -19.98 -16.23 5.21
CA HIS A 412 -18.93 -15.26 5.54
C HIS A 412 -18.40 -15.41 6.96
N LYS A 413 -19.10 -16.11 7.86
CA LYS A 413 -18.58 -16.41 9.20
C LYS A 413 -17.67 -17.64 9.16
N VAL A 414 -17.99 -18.60 8.28
CA VAL A 414 -17.18 -19.81 8.06
C VAL A 414 -15.94 -19.49 7.23
N GLY A 415 -16.12 -18.92 6.03
CA GLY A 415 -15.05 -18.42 5.17
C GLY A 415 -14.12 -19.45 4.55
N ASP A 416 -14.35 -20.73 4.83
CA ASP A 416 -13.57 -21.86 4.32
C ASP A 416 -14.49 -22.89 3.68
N VAL A 417 -14.26 -23.18 2.40
CA VAL A 417 -15.08 -24.14 1.64
C VAL A 417 -15.00 -25.56 2.21
N ARG A 418 -13.87 -25.92 2.85
CA ARG A 418 -13.64 -27.24 3.45
C ARG A 418 -14.52 -27.42 4.67
N GLU A 419 -14.59 -26.39 5.52
CA GLU A 419 -15.46 -26.41 6.69
C GLU A 419 -16.94 -26.32 6.29
N TRP A 420 -17.26 -25.55 5.25
CA TRP A 420 -18.61 -25.49 4.71
C TRP A 420 -19.12 -26.84 4.19
N GLU A 421 -18.26 -27.61 3.52
CA GLU A 421 -18.56 -28.97 3.09
C GLU A 421 -18.73 -29.93 4.28
N LYS A 422 -17.88 -29.82 5.31
CA LYS A 422 -18.00 -30.62 6.55
C LYS A 422 -19.31 -30.36 7.30
N LEU A 423 -19.87 -29.15 7.20
CA LEU A 423 -21.19 -28.81 7.74
C LEU A 423 -22.35 -29.43 6.94
N GLY A 424 -22.07 -30.12 5.83
CA GLY A 424 -23.05 -30.82 5.01
C GLY A 424 -23.64 -29.99 3.86
N TYR A 425 -23.15 -28.77 3.65
CA TYR A 425 -23.62 -27.93 2.55
C TYR A 425 -22.93 -28.29 1.24
N LYS A 426 -23.70 -28.28 0.14
CA LYS A 426 -23.20 -28.67 -1.18
C LYS A 426 -22.13 -27.69 -1.68
N VAL A 427 -21.01 -28.23 -2.17
CA VAL A 427 -19.93 -27.48 -2.81
C VAL A 427 -19.84 -27.87 -4.28
N ARG A 428 -19.50 -26.90 -5.14
CA ARG A 428 -19.27 -27.10 -6.56
C ARG A 428 -17.78 -27.08 -6.84
N VAL A 429 -17.29 -28.13 -7.49
CA VAL A 429 -15.98 -28.13 -8.13
C VAL A 429 -16.09 -27.44 -9.48
N TYR A 430 -15.36 -26.33 -9.65
CA TYR A 430 -15.32 -25.57 -10.90
C TYR A 430 -14.25 -26.10 -11.85
N LYS A 431 -13.13 -26.58 -11.29
CA LYS A 431 -11.98 -27.08 -12.04
C LYS A 431 -11.14 -28.00 -11.16
N LYS A 432 -10.55 -29.04 -11.76
CA LYS A 432 -9.41 -29.75 -11.21
C LYS A 432 -8.14 -29.26 -11.89
N ILE A 433 -7.08 -29.01 -11.12
CA ILE A 433 -5.79 -28.55 -11.61
C ILE A 433 -4.68 -29.40 -11.00
N LYS A 434 -3.59 -29.66 -11.74
CA LYS A 434 -2.38 -30.23 -11.13
C LYS A 434 -1.82 -29.24 -10.11
N ALA A 435 -1.68 -29.66 -8.85
CA ALA A 435 -1.28 -28.76 -7.77
C ALA A 435 0.05 -28.04 -8.07
N LYS A 436 0.99 -28.75 -8.72
CA LYS A 436 2.26 -28.17 -9.18
C LYS A 436 2.13 -27.08 -10.25
N GLU A 437 1.12 -27.12 -11.12
CA GLU A 437 0.90 -26.05 -12.11
C GLU A 437 0.49 -24.74 -11.39
N LEU A 438 -0.41 -24.84 -10.40
CA LEU A 438 -0.78 -23.69 -9.58
C LEU A 438 0.39 -23.20 -8.72
N TRP A 439 1.16 -24.11 -8.12
CA TRP A 439 2.36 -23.77 -7.35
C TRP A 439 3.42 -23.08 -8.21
N ASN A 440 3.66 -23.58 -9.43
CA ASN A 440 4.59 -22.96 -10.37
C ASN A 440 4.12 -21.55 -10.77
N LEU A 441 2.82 -21.36 -11.01
CA LEU A 441 2.26 -20.04 -11.29
C LEU A 441 2.52 -19.06 -10.13
N ILE A 442 2.28 -19.49 -8.88
CA ILE A 442 2.55 -18.68 -7.67
C ILE A 442 4.03 -18.28 -7.63
N ASN A 443 4.95 -19.24 -7.79
CA ASN A 443 6.39 -19.00 -7.72
C ASN A 443 6.89 -18.08 -8.83
N ILE A 444 6.46 -18.31 -10.08
CA ILE A 444 6.85 -17.49 -11.23
C ILE A 444 6.38 -16.06 -11.02
N CYS A 445 5.10 -15.87 -10.65
CA CYS A 445 4.59 -14.53 -10.42
C CYS A 445 5.29 -13.86 -9.25
N ALA A 446 5.42 -14.54 -8.09
CA ALA A 446 6.12 -14.01 -6.94
C ALA A 446 7.57 -13.59 -7.28
N THR A 447 8.28 -14.36 -8.09
CA THR A 447 9.65 -14.06 -8.52
C THR A 447 9.73 -12.81 -9.38
N TYR A 448 8.81 -12.63 -10.33
CA TYR A 448 8.92 -11.58 -11.35
C TYR A 448 8.04 -10.35 -11.13
N SER A 449 7.10 -10.40 -10.17
CA SER A 449 6.30 -9.25 -9.74
C SER A 449 6.37 -8.93 -8.24
N ALA A 450 7.17 -9.67 -7.46
CA ALA A 450 7.19 -9.60 -5.99
C ALA A 450 5.82 -9.90 -5.32
N GLU A 451 4.90 -10.48 -6.09
CA GLU A 451 3.53 -10.80 -5.72
C GLU A 451 3.06 -12.03 -6.52
N PRO A 452 2.22 -12.92 -5.94
CA PRO A 452 1.61 -12.79 -4.62
C PRO A 452 2.56 -13.16 -3.48
N GLY A 453 2.32 -12.57 -2.30
CA GLY A 453 2.82 -13.10 -1.04
C GLY A 453 2.17 -14.44 -0.70
N ILE A 454 2.70 -15.12 0.31
CA ILE A 454 2.21 -16.42 0.76
C ILE A 454 1.79 -16.32 2.24
N PHE A 455 0.61 -16.83 2.56
CA PHE A 455 0.12 -16.92 3.92
C PHE A 455 -0.42 -18.32 4.21
N PHE A 456 0.23 -19.06 5.11
CA PHE A 456 -0.21 -20.41 5.49
C PHE A 456 -1.35 -20.32 6.52
N ILE A 457 -2.59 -20.29 6.03
CA ILE A 457 -3.80 -20.03 6.84
C ILE A 457 -4.03 -21.10 7.90
N ASP A 458 -3.74 -22.36 7.57
CA ASP A 458 -3.91 -23.49 8.50
C ASP A 458 -2.91 -23.40 9.65
N ASN A 459 -1.65 -23.07 9.36
CA ASN A 459 -0.63 -22.89 10.40
C ASN A 459 -0.96 -21.69 11.30
N ALA A 460 -1.41 -20.58 10.72
CA ALA A 460 -1.83 -19.41 11.48
C ALA A 460 -2.98 -19.75 12.44
N ASN A 461 -3.97 -20.50 11.95
CA ASN A 461 -5.07 -20.97 12.79
C ASN A 461 -4.61 -22.00 13.82
N ASP A 462 -3.72 -22.94 13.51
CA ASP A 462 -3.21 -23.93 14.46
C ASP A 462 -2.42 -23.34 15.61
N MET A 463 -1.76 -22.21 15.38
CA MET A 463 -0.88 -21.58 16.35
C MET A 463 -1.49 -20.35 17.05
N THR A 464 -2.67 -19.87 16.62
CA THR A 464 -3.27 -18.67 17.21
C THR A 464 -3.84 -18.95 18.61
N ASN A 465 -3.62 -18.01 19.53
CA ASN A 465 -4.31 -18.00 20.82
C ASN A 465 -5.78 -17.59 20.71
N ALA A 466 -6.20 -17.00 19.58
CA ALA A 466 -7.58 -16.59 19.32
C ALA A 466 -8.58 -17.76 19.39
N LYS A 467 -8.12 -18.99 19.11
CA LYS A 467 -8.91 -20.22 19.24
C LYS A 467 -9.47 -20.41 20.66
N ALA A 468 -8.78 -19.94 21.70
CA ALA A 468 -9.26 -20.01 23.09
C ALA A 468 -10.53 -19.17 23.31
N TYR A 469 -10.80 -18.20 22.43
CA TYR A 469 -11.98 -17.33 22.44
C TYR A 469 -13.02 -17.73 21.39
N GLY A 470 -12.87 -18.90 20.75
CA GLY A 470 -13.75 -19.33 19.65
C GLY A 470 -13.56 -18.52 18.37
N GLN A 471 -12.42 -17.84 18.22
CA GLN A 471 -12.09 -17.02 17.04
C GLN A 471 -11.08 -17.74 16.14
N GLN A 472 -11.05 -17.34 14.87
CA GLN A 472 -10.12 -17.85 13.86
C GLN A 472 -9.45 -16.69 13.10
N VAL A 473 -8.24 -16.94 12.63
CA VAL A 473 -7.52 -16.06 11.71
C VAL A 473 -8.21 -16.15 10.34
N VAL A 474 -8.61 -15.00 9.80
CA VAL A 474 -9.31 -14.91 8.52
C VAL A 474 -8.46 -14.26 7.42
N ALA A 475 -7.52 -13.40 7.79
CA ALA A 475 -6.61 -12.72 6.87
C ALA A 475 -5.36 -12.23 7.64
N THR A 476 -4.46 -11.54 6.95
CA THR A 476 -3.33 -10.85 7.57
C THR A 476 -3.30 -9.39 7.13
N ASN A 477 -2.61 -8.56 7.91
CA ASN A 477 -2.45 -7.13 7.61
C ASN A 477 -1.50 -6.87 6.41
N PRO A 478 -1.37 -5.61 5.94
CA PRO A 478 -0.46 -5.24 4.84
C PRO A 478 0.97 -5.77 4.92
N CYS A 479 1.49 -6.01 6.12
CA CYS A 479 2.86 -6.47 6.32
C CYS A 479 3.00 -7.98 6.55
N GLY A 480 1.90 -8.74 6.60
CA GLY A 480 1.95 -10.19 6.86
C GLY A 480 2.37 -10.58 8.29
N LYS A 481 2.18 -9.69 9.28
CA LYS A 481 2.69 -9.86 10.66
C LYS A 481 1.61 -9.92 11.73
N VAL A 482 0.38 -9.53 11.40
CA VAL A 482 -0.78 -9.55 12.29
C VAL A 482 -1.81 -10.48 11.67
N ALA A 483 -2.30 -11.44 12.42
CA ALA A 483 -3.18 -12.51 11.98
C ALA A 483 -4.21 -12.81 13.06
#